data_AF-K2QHM7-F1
#
_entry.id   AF-K2QHM7-F1
#
_cell.length_a   1.000
_cell.length_b   1.000
_cell.length_c   1.000
_cell.angle_alpha   90.00
_cell.angle_beta   90.00
_cell.angle_gamma   90.00
#
_symmetry.space_group_name_H-M   'P 1'
#
loop_
_entity.id
_entity.type
_entity.pdbx_description
1 polymer ?
#
loop_
_entity_poly.entity_id
_entity_poly.type
_entity_poly.pdbx_seq_one_letter_code
_entity_poly.pdbx_strand_id
1 'polypeptide(L)'
;MHPVFALMIQSLRRRIHPLLELRTGDPHPDFPRTMLHYHLLTEQQLDSIAAFYSQAVRDEHSDSYPRPIDWSHEALNHMDDEERICLK
;
A
#
# COMPACT_ATOMS: atom_id res chain seq x y z
N MET A 1 13.05 7.41 -29.36
CA MET A 1 12.23 7.09 -28.17
C MET A 1 12.76 7.92 -27.01
N HIS A 2 11.92 8.65 -26.28
CA HIS A 2 12.39 9.53 -25.20
C HIS A 2 12.87 8.69 -24.01
N PRO A 3 14.10 8.89 -23.48
CA PRO A 3 14.69 8.01 -22.46
C PRO A 3 13.87 7.94 -21.17
N VAL A 4 13.16 9.02 -20.82
CA VAL A 4 12.28 9.05 -19.63
C VAL A 4 11.04 8.15 -19.79
N PHE A 5 10.58 7.90 -21.01
CA PHE A 5 9.41 7.05 -21.25
C PHE A 5 9.67 5.61 -20.79
N ALA A 6 10.85 5.06 -21.10
CA ALA A 6 11.22 3.71 -20.68
C ALA A 6 11.28 3.59 -19.14
N LEU A 7 11.81 4.62 -18.46
CA LEU A 7 11.85 4.68 -17.00
C LEU A 7 10.45 4.74 -16.38
N MET A 8 9.53 5.53 -16.96
CA MET A 8 8.14 5.57 -16.50
C MET A 8 7.45 4.22 -16.66
N ILE A 9 7.60 3.56 -17.80
CA ILE A 9 7.03 2.22 -18.01
C ILE A 9 7.61 1.21 -17.01
N GLN A 10 8.90 1.29 -16.70
CA GLN A 10 9.50 0.44 -15.68
C GLN A 10 8.88 0.68 -14.29
N SER A 11 8.66 1.95 -13.91
CA SER A 11 7.99 2.30 -12.67
C SER A 11 6.54 1.79 -12.63
N LEU A 12 5.78 1.96 -13.71
CA LEU A 12 4.39 1.49 -13.81
C LEU A 12 4.25 -0.04 -13.73
N ARG A 13 5.29 -0.79 -14.13
CA ARG A 13 5.33 -2.25 -14.03
C ARG A 13 5.69 -2.79 -12.65
N ARG A 14 6.09 -1.95 -11.69
CA ARG A 14 6.43 -2.39 -10.34
C ARG A 14 5.22 -3.05 -9.69
N ARG A 15 5.43 -4.21 -9.07
CA ARG A 15 4.40 -4.94 -8.34
C ARG A 15 4.13 -4.26 -7.00
N ILE A 16 2.89 -4.32 -6.57
CA ILE A 16 2.44 -3.89 -5.24
C ILE A 16 1.93 -5.15 -4.53
N HIS A 17 2.37 -5.34 -3.28
CA HIS A 17 1.90 -6.45 -2.46
C HIS A 17 0.58 -6.08 -1.79
N PRO A 18 -0.38 -7.03 -1.73
CA PRO A 18 -1.67 -6.77 -1.13
C PRO A 18 -1.55 -6.56 0.37
N LEU A 19 -2.25 -5.54 0.87
CA LEU A 19 -2.57 -5.44 2.28
C LEU A 19 -3.58 -6.52 2.64
N LEU A 20 -3.54 -7.03 3.87
CA LEU A 20 -4.47 -8.03 4.38
C LEU A 20 -5.41 -7.36 5.38
N GLU A 21 -6.70 -7.70 5.32
CA GLU A 21 -7.63 -7.24 6.33
C GLU A 21 -7.30 -7.90 7.68
N LEU A 22 -7.39 -7.15 8.78
CA LEU A 22 -7.07 -7.63 10.12
C LEU A 22 -8.07 -8.66 10.67
N ARG A 23 -9.29 -8.73 10.12
CA ARG A 23 -10.35 -9.63 10.61
C ARG A 23 -10.36 -10.96 9.87
N THR A 24 -10.34 -10.92 8.54
CA THR A 24 -10.36 -12.12 7.69
C THR A 24 -8.97 -12.61 7.29
N GLY A 25 -7.96 -11.73 7.28
CA GLY A 25 -6.64 -12.04 6.71
C GLY A 25 -6.63 -12.07 5.18
N ASP A 26 -7.74 -11.72 4.53
CA ASP A 26 -7.87 -11.72 3.07
C ASP A 26 -7.58 -10.32 2.48
N PRO A 27 -7.08 -10.24 1.24
CA PRO A 27 -6.91 -8.97 0.56
C PRO A 27 -8.22 -8.50 -0.09
N HIS A 28 -8.37 -7.19 -0.25
CA HIS A 28 -9.49 -6.63 -1.03
C HIS A 28 -9.46 -7.18 -2.48
N PRO A 29 -10.61 -7.58 -3.06
CA PRO A 29 -10.67 -8.19 -4.40
C PRO A 29 -10.10 -7.29 -5.50
N ASP A 30 -10.32 -5.97 -5.41
CA ASP A 30 -9.78 -4.97 -6.35
C ASP A 30 -8.39 -4.43 -5.94
N PHE A 31 -7.69 -5.04 -4.99
CA PHE A 31 -6.39 -4.50 -4.57
C PHE A 31 -5.40 -4.45 -5.76
N PRO A 32 -4.74 -3.30 -6.00
CA PRO A 32 -3.89 -3.13 -7.16
C PRO A 32 -2.64 -4.00 -7.07
N ARG A 33 -2.36 -4.74 -8.15
CA ARG A 33 -1.19 -5.65 -8.22
C ARG A 33 0.07 -4.97 -8.78
N THR A 34 -0.08 -3.80 -9.40
CA THR A 34 1.02 -3.01 -9.98
C THR A 34 0.75 -1.52 -9.84
N MET A 35 1.79 -0.70 -9.98
CA MET A 35 1.66 0.77 -10.03
C MET A 35 0.73 1.24 -11.15
N LEU A 36 0.78 0.60 -12.33
CA LEU A 36 -0.15 0.89 -13.42
C LEU A 36 -1.60 0.63 -13.00
N HIS A 37 -1.88 -0.53 -12.39
CA HIS A 37 -3.23 -0.87 -11.94
C HIS A 37 -3.70 0.14 -10.88
N TYR A 38 -2.86 0.52 -9.92
CA TYR A 38 -3.19 1.55 -8.93
C TYR A 38 -3.64 2.86 -9.59
N HIS A 39 -2.93 3.32 -10.62
CA HIS A 39 -3.30 4.55 -11.34
C HIS A 39 -4.57 4.44 -12.19
N LEU A 40 -5.11 3.23 -12.39
CA LEU A 40 -6.32 2.97 -13.17
C LEU A 40 -7.53 2.63 -12.29
N LEU A 41 -7.39 2.63 -10.96
CA LEU A 41 -8.51 2.41 -10.05
C LEU A 41 -9.57 3.50 -10.21
N THR A 42 -10.84 3.10 -10.21
CA THR A 42 -11.97 4.04 -10.20
C THR A 42 -12.20 4.61 -8.80
N GLU A 43 -12.91 5.74 -8.70
CA GLU A 43 -13.31 6.30 -7.40
C GLU A 43 -14.07 5.28 -6.55
N GLN A 44 -15.01 4.54 -7.15
CA GLN A 44 -15.75 3.49 -6.46
C GLN A 44 -14.85 2.37 -5.91
N GLN A 45 -13.82 1.98 -6.65
CA GLN A 45 -12.85 0.98 -6.18
C GLN A 45 -11.99 1.55 -5.05
N LEU A 46 -11.56 2.81 -5.13
CA LEU A 46 -10.80 3.48 -4.08
C LEU A 46 -11.61 3.59 -2.78
N ASP A 47 -12.86 4.00 -2.87
CA ASP A 47 -13.75 4.11 -1.71
C ASP A 47 -14.01 2.73 -1.07
N SER A 48 -14.22 1.69 -1.90
CA SER A 48 -14.38 0.31 -1.43
C SER A 48 -13.14 -0.19 -0.69
N ILE A 49 -11.94 0.08 -1.25
CA ILE A 49 -10.65 -0.27 -0.64
C ILE A 49 -10.46 0.47 0.69
N ALA A 50 -10.77 1.77 0.75
CA ALA A 50 -10.63 2.57 1.96
C ALA A 50 -11.58 2.09 3.07
N ALA A 51 -12.83 1.75 2.73
CA ALA A 51 -13.77 1.18 3.69
C ALA A 51 -13.32 -0.19 4.20
N PHE A 52 -12.79 -1.06 3.33
CA PHE A 52 -12.35 -2.40 3.68
C PHE A 52 -11.17 -2.42 4.67
N TYR A 53 -10.24 -1.45 4.57
CA TYR A 53 -9.11 -1.32 5.52
C TYR A 53 -9.36 -0.28 6.61
N SER A 54 -10.62 0.00 6.96
CA SER A 54 -10.96 0.92 8.05
C SER A 54 -10.33 2.33 7.93
N GLN A 55 -10.08 2.77 6.69
CA GLN A 55 -9.49 4.07 6.34
C GLN A 55 -10.53 5.12 5.93
N ALA A 56 -11.80 4.72 5.73
CA ALA A 56 -12.89 5.65 5.38
C ALA A 56 -13.60 6.21 6.62
N VAL A 57 -13.96 5.34 7.56
CA VAL A 57 -14.60 5.68 8.84
C VAL A 57 -13.80 5.04 9.95
N ARG A 58 -13.55 5.78 11.02
CA ARG A 58 -12.73 5.30 12.12
C ARG A 58 -13.41 4.18 12.89
N ASP A 59 -12.69 3.10 13.15
CA ASP A 59 -13.12 1.95 13.95
C ASP A 59 -11.99 1.42 14.85
N GLU A 60 -12.16 0.22 15.40
CA GLU A 60 -11.19 -0.45 16.27
C GLU A 60 -9.87 -0.85 15.56
N HIS A 61 -9.86 -0.89 14.22
CA HIS A 61 -8.74 -1.33 13.39
C HIS A 61 -8.06 -0.18 12.63
N SER A 62 -8.65 1.01 12.58
CA SER A 62 -8.08 2.17 11.88
C SER A 62 -6.63 2.48 12.28
N ASP A 63 -6.28 2.31 13.56
CA ASP A 63 -4.92 2.59 14.09
C ASP A 63 -3.94 1.40 13.93
N SER A 64 -4.41 0.32 13.32
CA SER A 64 -3.69 -0.96 13.12
C SER A 64 -3.26 -1.19 11.67
N TYR A 65 -3.93 -0.55 10.71
CA TYR A 65 -3.47 -0.49 9.32
C TYR A 65 -2.33 0.52 9.16
N PRO A 66 -1.45 0.34 8.17
CA PRO A 66 -0.06 0.75 8.27
C PRO A 66 0.06 2.17 8.78
N ARG A 67 0.62 2.29 9.99
CA ARG A 67 0.91 3.59 10.57
C ARG A 67 1.87 4.33 9.64
N PRO A 68 1.81 5.67 9.57
CA PRO A 68 2.90 6.44 9.00
C PRO A 68 4.20 5.95 9.65
N ILE A 69 5.09 5.39 8.84
CA ILE A 69 6.41 4.98 9.31
C ILE A 69 7.05 6.24 9.87
N ASP A 70 7.48 6.19 11.14
CA ASP A 70 8.33 7.24 11.66
C ASP A 70 9.68 7.10 10.94
N TRP A 71 9.95 8.04 10.03
CA TRP A 71 11.18 8.08 9.24
C TRP A 71 12.33 8.77 10.00
N SER A 72 12.16 9.05 11.30
CA SER A 72 13.24 9.58 12.12
C SER A 72 14.45 8.64 12.12
N HIS A 73 15.66 9.22 12.20
CA HIS A 73 16.90 8.44 12.23
C HIS A 73 16.97 7.49 13.45
N GLU A 74 16.28 7.86 14.54
CA GLU A 74 16.13 7.01 15.72
C GLU A 74 15.22 5.81 15.42
N ALA A 75 14.03 6.03 14.85
CA ALA A 75 13.12 4.94 14.48
C ALA A 75 13.76 3.98 13.46
N LEU A 76 14.43 4.48 12.42
CA LEU A 76 15.07 3.64 11.39
C LEU A 76 16.22 2.75 11.92
N ASN A 77 16.87 3.15 13.01
CA ASN A 77 17.93 2.37 13.66
C ASN A 77 17.38 1.35 14.67
N HIS A 78 16.15 1.57 15.15
CA HIS A 78 15.46 0.68 16.09
C HIS A 78 14.45 -0.25 15.41
N MET A 79 14.16 -0.07 14.12
CA MET A 79 13.29 -0.97 13.37
C MET A 79 13.90 -2.36 13.23
N ASP A 80 13.19 -3.37 13.75
CA ASP A 80 13.56 -4.77 13.65
C ASP A 80 13.49 -5.27 12.20
N ASP A 81 14.19 -6.36 11.88
CA ASP A 81 14.28 -6.88 10.50
C ASP A 81 12.90 -7.15 9.87
N GLU A 82 11.89 -7.53 10.68
CA GLU A 82 10.52 -7.73 10.21
C GLU A 82 9.81 -6.42 9.84
N GLU A 83 10.05 -5.32 10.57
CA GLU A 83 9.50 -4.00 10.24
C GLU A 83 10.13 -3.44 8.96
N ARG A 84 11.36 -3.86 8.65
CA ARG A 84 12.06 -3.53 7.39
C ARG A 84 11.55 -4.33 6.19
N ILE A 85 10.79 -5.42 6.37
CA ILE A 85 10.24 -6.22 5.25
C ILE A 85 9.20 -5.40 4.47
N CYS A 86 8.45 -4.51 5.14
CA CYS A 86 7.51 -3.59 4.50
C CYS A 86 8.17 -2.53 3.59
N LEU A 87 9.51 -2.47 3.55
CA LEU A 87 10.30 -1.47 2.82
C LEU A 87 11.10 -2.04 1.62
N LYS A 88 11.07 -3.36 1.38
CA LYS A 88 11.78 -4.01 0.26
C LYS A 88 10.85 -4.31 -0.90
#